data_AF-A0AAV2QGI2-F1
#
_entry.id   AF-A0AAV2QGI2-F1
#
_cell.length_a   1.000
_cell.length_b   1.000
_cell.length_c   1.000
_cell.angle_alpha   90.00
_cell.angle_beta   90.00
_cell.angle_gamma   90.00
#
_symmetry.space_group_name_H-M   'P 1'
#
loop_
_entity.id
_entity.type
_entity.pdbx_description
1 polymer ?
#
loop_
_entity_poly.entity_id
_entity_poly.type
_entity_poly.pdbx_seq_one_letter_code
_entity_poly.pdbx_strand_id
1 'polypeptide(L)'
;VAIALQIVNLSGTYILSFSPIALALEDTLNIPNSFNWKRVVMRSSVVALEVLICLAIPDFGLIINLIGGSATTICTFVLPPLMYMKLCDMKGDWPTVSLPLWERIFLIEIILVGVLGGICATTSAAYAIVQNAFDKSCFTNFNECCA
;
A
#
# COMPACT_ATOMS: atom_id res chain seq x y z
N VAL A 1 -6.53 30.69 1.38
CA VAL A 1 -5.89 30.39 0.06
C VAL A 1 -5.11 29.08 0.09
N ALA A 2 -4.17 28.87 1.03
CA ALA A 2 -3.39 27.63 1.11
C ALA A 2 -4.23 26.34 1.26
N ILE A 3 -5.24 26.34 2.14
CA ILE A 3 -6.13 25.18 2.33
C ILE A 3 -6.91 24.85 1.04
N ALA A 4 -7.41 25.87 0.33
CA ALA A 4 -8.11 25.67 -0.94
C ALA A 4 -7.20 25.04 -2.00
N LEU A 5 -5.94 25.50 -2.10
CA LEU A 5 -4.95 24.90 -2.99
C LEU A 5 -4.67 23.43 -2.62
N GLN A 6 -4.56 23.12 -1.33
CA GLN A 6 -4.33 21.75 -0.85
C GLN A 6 -5.51 20.82 -1.18
N ILE A 7 -6.75 21.29 -1.02
CA ILE A 7 -7.94 20.51 -1.38
C ILE A 7 -7.94 20.19 -2.88
N VAL A 8 -7.66 21.19 -3.72
CA VAL A 8 -7.57 21.00 -5.18
C VAL A 8 -6.47 19.99 -5.51
N ASN A 9 -5.28 20.12 -4.91
CA ASN A 9 -4.18 19.20 -5.12
C ASN A 9 -4.55 17.75 -4.74
N LEU A 10 -5.07 17.54 -3.53
CA LEU A 10 -5.45 16.21 -3.03
C LEU A 10 -6.53 15.56 -3.89
N SER A 11 -7.53 16.34 -4.32
CA SER A 11 -8.58 15.83 -5.21
C SER A 11 -8.03 15.34 -6.56
N GLY A 12 -7.08 16.08 -7.14
CA GLY A 12 -6.41 15.67 -8.38
C GLY A 12 -5.53 14.44 -8.20
N THR A 13 -4.69 14.42 -7.15
CA THR A 13 -3.82 13.28 -6.85
C THR A 13 -4.62 12.00 -6.60
N TYR A 14 -5.75 12.10 -5.90
CA TYR A 14 -6.62 10.96 -5.67
C TYR A 14 -7.17 10.37 -6.97
N ILE A 15 -7.71 11.19 -7.87
CA ILE A 15 -8.26 10.73 -9.17
C ILE A 15 -7.17 10.05 -10.02
N LEU A 16 -5.98 10.65 -10.07
CA LEU A 16 -4.85 10.11 -10.84
C LEU A 16 -4.35 8.78 -10.26
N SER A 17 -4.29 8.66 -8.94
CA SER A 17 -3.78 7.45 -8.27
C SER A 17 -4.80 6.31 -8.28
N PHE A 18 -6.10 6.63 -8.16
CA PHE A 18 -7.17 5.64 -8.14
C PHE A 18 -7.38 4.98 -9.51
N SER A 19 -7.21 5.72 -10.59
CA SER A 19 -7.44 5.24 -11.96
C SER A 19 -6.66 3.96 -12.34
N PRO A 20 -5.32 3.87 -12.12
CA PRO A 20 -4.57 2.64 -12.40
C PRO A 20 -4.92 1.51 -11.42
N ILE A 21 -5.24 1.81 -10.15
CA ILE A 21 -5.66 0.80 -9.17
C ILE A 21 -6.96 0.14 -9.62
N ALA A 22 -7.94 0.94 -10.05
CA ALA A 22 -9.19 0.43 -10.58
C ALA A 22 -8.97 -0.43 -11.83
N LEU A 23 -8.06 -0.03 -12.73
CA LEU A 23 -7.75 -0.82 -13.93
C LEU A 23 -7.08 -2.16 -13.59
N ALA A 24 -6.13 -2.18 -12.65
CA ALA A 24 -5.47 -3.41 -12.22
C ALA A 24 -6.47 -4.39 -11.56
N LEU A 25 -7.42 -3.87 -10.80
CA LEU A 25 -8.50 -4.66 -10.22
C LEU A 25 -9.53 -5.11 -11.27
N GLU A 26 -9.83 -4.29 -12.28
CA GLU A 26 -10.68 -4.66 -13.42
C GLU A 26 -10.05 -5.81 -14.23
N ASP A 27 -8.73 -5.77 -14.45
CA ASP A 27 -7.96 -6.80 -15.18
C ASP A 27 -7.89 -8.12 -14.39
N THR A 28 -7.58 -8.05 -13.09
CA THR A 28 -7.57 -9.24 -12.21
C THR A 28 -8.95 -9.90 -12.10
N LEU A 29 -10.04 -9.12 -12.18
CA LEU A 29 -11.41 -9.61 -12.19
C LEU A 29 -11.95 -9.93 -13.60
N ASN A 30 -11.11 -9.84 -14.65
CA ASN A 30 -11.47 -10.08 -16.06
C ASN A 30 -12.73 -9.30 -16.51
N ILE A 31 -12.87 -8.05 -16.07
CA ILE A 31 -13.99 -7.20 -16.46
C ILE A 31 -13.71 -6.64 -17.86
N PRO A 32 -14.62 -6.81 -18.84
CA PRO A 32 -14.42 -6.30 -20.17
C PRO A 32 -14.31 -4.76 -20.16
N ASN A 33 -13.31 -4.25 -20.89
CA ASN A 33 -12.97 -2.82 -21.00
C ASN A 33 -14.07 -1.94 -21.66
N SER A 34 -15.24 -2.50 -21.98
CA SER A 34 -16.40 -1.72 -22.41
C SER A 34 -17.11 -1.05 -21.22
N PHE A 35 -17.81 0.05 -21.50
CA PHE A 35 -18.54 0.82 -20.50
C PHE A 35 -19.71 -0.01 -19.95
N ASN A 36 -19.45 -0.78 -18.89
CA ASN A 36 -20.41 -1.68 -18.26
C ASN A 36 -20.76 -1.21 -16.85
N TRP A 37 -21.99 -1.48 -16.42
CA TRP A 37 -22.42 -1.25 -15.03
C TRP A 37 -21.50 -1.94 -14.01
N LYS A 38 -20.94 -3.11 -14.36
CA LYS A 38 -19.95 -3.84 -13.55
C LYS A 38 -18.75 -2.97 -13.18
N ARG A 39 -18.29 -2.11 -14.10
CA ARG A 39 -17.16 -1.20 -13.88
C ARG A 39 -17.49 -0.12 -12.85
N VAL A 40 -18.68 0.45 -12.95
CA VAL A 40 -19.17 1.48 -12.01
C VAL A 40 -19.30 0.87 -10.62
N VAL A 41 -19.95 -0.29 -10.49
CA VAL A 41 -20.10 -0.99 -9.21
C VAL A 41 -18.76 -1.33 -8.59
N MET A 42 -17.83 -1.85 -9.39
CA MET A 42 -16.48 -2.16 -8.92
C MET A 42 -15.78 -0.91 -8.38
N ARG A 43 -15.74 0.19 -9.13
CA ARG A 43 -15.08 1.43 -8.69
C ARG A 43 -15.74 2.02 -7.45
N SER A 44 -17.07 2.11 -7.45
CA SER A 44 -17.83 2.59 -6.29
C SER A 44 -17.63 1.69 -5.06
N SER A 45 -17.46 0.39 -5.23
CA SER A 45 -17.20 -0.53 -4.11
C SER A 45 -15.85 -0.28 -3.45
N VAL A 46 -14.79 0.05 -4.22
CA VAL A 46 -13.48 0.38 -3.64
C VAL A 46 -13.57 1.66 -2.82
N VAL A 47 -14.20 2.71 -3.37
CA VAL A 47 -14.40 3.97 -2.63
C VAL A 47 -15.26 3.75 -1.38
N ALA A 48 -16.30 2.92 -1.47
CA ALA A 48 -17.12 2.58 -0.31
C ALA A 48 -16.32 1.85 0.78
N LEU A 49 -15.42 0.93 0.40
CA LEU A 49 -14.52 0.26 1.33
C LEU A 49 -13.54 1.24 1.99
N GLU A 50 -12.97 2.17 1.24
CA GLU A 50 -12.11 3.23 1.79
C GLU A 50 -12.86 4.06 2.84
N VAL A 51 -14.10 4.48 2.55
CA VAL A 51 -14.94 5.22 3.51
C VAL A 51 -15.22 4.38 4.76
N LEU A 52 -15.49 3.08 4.63
CA LEU A 52 -15.71 2.20 5.78
C LEU A 52 -14.46 2.06 6.66
N ILE A 53 -13.27 1.98 6.06
CA ILE A 53 -11.99 1.95 6.79
C ILE A 53 -11.79 3.27 7.55
N CYS A 54 -12.02 4.42 6.90
CA CYS A 54 -11.91 5.73 7.53
C CYS A 54 -12.90 5.91 8.70
N LEU A 55 -14.10 5.33 8.60
CA LEU A 55 -15.10 5.38 9.67
C LEU A 55 -14.74 4.45 10.84
N ALA A 56 -14.06 3.33 10.56
CA ALA A 56 -13.58 2.40 11.58
C ALA A 56 -12.37 2.95 12.35
N ILE A 57 -11.41 3.53 11.63
CA ILE A 57 -10.14 4.02 12.18
C ILE A 57 -10.02 5.52 11.84
N PRO A 58 -10.41 6.43 12.74
CA PRO A 58 -10.35 7.87 12.48
C PRO A 58 -8.93 8.42 12.37
N ASP A 59 -7.96 7.74 12.99
CA ASP A 59 -6.56 8.16 12.97
C ASP A 59 -5.86 7.69 11.68
N PHE A 60 -5.77 8.60 10.71
CA PHE A 60 -5.06 8.36 9.45
C PHE A 60 -3.57 8.02 9.64
N GLY A 61 -2.95 8.51 10.71
CA GLY A 61 -1.55 8.23 11.01
C GLY A 61 -1.33 6.74 11.28
N LEU A 62 -2.26 6.09 12.00
CA LEU A 62 -2.19 4.65 12.24
C LEU A 62 -2.32 3.82 10.96
N ILE A 63 -3.21 4.23 10.05
CA ILE A 63 -3.40 3.58 8.75
C ILE A 63 -2.11 3.69 7.92
N ILE A 64 -1.56 4.90 7.81
CA ILE A 64 -0.32 5.15 7.04
C ILE A 64 0.86 4.39 7.66
N ASN A 65 0.97 4.32 8.98
CA ASN A 65 2.04 3.56 9.64
C ASN A 65 1.95 2.06 9.38
N LEU A 66 0.73 1.49 9.35
CA LEU A 66 0.53 0.08 9.05
C LEU A 66 0.86 -0.24 7.58
N ILE A 67 0.32 0.56 6.66
CA ILE A 67 0.53 0.38 5.21
C ILE A 67 2.00 0.62 4.88
N GLY A 68 2.61 1.69 5.40
CA GLY A 68 4.02 2.01 5.19
C GLY A 68 4.94 0.96 5.80
N GLY A 69 4.69 0.55 7.05
CA GLY A 69 5.51 -0.47 7.72
C GLY A 69 5.50 -1.82 7.00
N SER A 70 4.37 -2.21 6.42
CA SER A 70 4.23 -3.50 5.72
C SER A 70 4.58 -3.41 4.24
N ALA A 71 3.85 -2.61 3.46
CA ALA A 71 3.98 -2.55 2.01
C ALA A 71 5.29 -1.92 1.57
N THR A 72 5.74 -0.83 2.21
CA THR A 72 7.03 -0.21 1.86
C THR A 72 8.18 -1.15 2.17
N THR A 73 8.13 -1.90 3.28
CA THR A 73 9.17 -2.89 3.58
C THR A 73 9.29 -3.93 2.47
N ILE A 74 8.16 -4.52 2.06
CA ILE A 74 8.15 -5.55 1.02
C ILE A 74 8.63 -4.96 -0.32
N CYS A 75 8.10 -3.81 -0.73
CA CYS A 75 8.40 -3.23 -2.04
C CYS A 75 9.79 -2.60 -2.13
N THR A 76 10.38 -2.13 -1.02
CA THR A 76 11.67 -1.41 -1.02
C THR A 76 12.83 -2.28 -0.58
N PHE A 77 12.68 -3.10 0.46
CA PHE A 77 13.79 -3.89 1.00
C PHE A 77 13.79 -5.34 0.52
N VAL A 78 12.63 -5.90 0.18
CA VAL A 78 12.52 -7.32 -0.20
C VAL A 78 12.50 -7.50 -1.71
N LEU A 79 11.59 -6.84 -2.40
CA LEU A 79 11.36 -7.02 -3.84
C LEU A 79 12.60 -6.68 -4.69
N PRO A 80 13.27 -5.52 -4.53
CA PRO A 80 14.36 -5.15 -5.44
C PRO A 80 15.58 -6.08 -5.34
N PRO A 81 16.10 -6.41 -4.13
CA PRO A 81 17.19 -7.37 -3.99
C PRO A 81 16.83 -8.77 -4.49
N LEU A 82 15.60 -9.25 -4.26
CA LEU A 82 15.15 -10.55 -4.75
C LEU A 82 15.07 -10.59 -6.28
N MET A 83 14.50 -9.57 -6.91
CA MET A 83 14.42 -9.48 -8.36
C MET A 83 15.82 -9.38 -8.98
N TYR A 84 16.73 -8.62 -8.36
CA TYR A 84 18.10 -8.49 -8.81
C TYR A 84 18.86 -9.83 -8.77
N MET A 85 18.81 -10.54 -7.64
CA MET A 85 19.43 -11.86 -7.53
C MET A 85 18.83 -12.87 -8.52
N LYS A 86 17.50 -12.89 -8.65
CA LYS A 86 16.81 -13.76 -9.62
C LYS A 86 17.24 -13.45 -11.06
N LEU A 87 17.36 -12.17 -11.41
CA LEU A 87 17.76 -11.75 -12.76
C LEU A 87 19.19 -12.17 -13.09
N CYS A 88 20.11 -12.11 -12.14
CA CYS A 88 21.49 -12.54 -12.34
C CYS A 88 21.66 -14.07 -12.39
N ASP A 89 20.80 -14.82 -11.68
CA ASP A 89 20.77 -16.29 -11.74
C ASP A 89 20.10 -16.82 -13.03
N MET A 90 19.29 -16.00 -13.71
CA MET A 90 18.63 -16.36 -14.97
C MET A 90 19.63 -16.41 -16.12
N LYS A 91 19.73 -17.58 -16.75
CA LYS A 91 20.50 -17.78 -17.99
C LYS A 91 19.58 -17.61 -19.19
N GLY A 92 19.90 -16.68 -20.08
CA GLY A 92 19.21 -16.44 -21.34
C GLY A 92 20.17 -15.92 -22.42
N ASP A 93 19.63 -15.43 -23.53
CA ASP A 93 20.42 -14.87 -24.66
C ASP A 93 21.10 -13.52 -24.33
N TRP A 94 20.88 -13.00 -23.11
CA TRP A 94 21.49 -11.77 -22.61
C TRP A 94 22.82 -12.03 -21.90
N PRO A 95 23.71 -11.02 -21.82
CA PRO A 95 24.97 -11.14 -21.10
C PRO A 95 24.73 -11.54 -19.64
N THR A 96 25.40 -12.60 -19.20
CA THR A 96 25.29 -13.09 -17.81
C THR A 96 26.09 -12.19 -16.89
N VAL A 97 25.41 -11.59 -15.91
CA VAL A 97 26.06 -10.82 -14.84
C VAL A 97 26.36 -11.79 -13.71
N SER A 98 27.64 -12.07 -13.49
CA SER A 98 28.06 -12.93 -12.36
C SER A 98 28.16 -12.08 -11.09
N LEU A 99 27.34 -12.42 -10.09
CA LEU A 99 27.43 -11.77 -8.79
C LEU A 99 28.56 -12.36 -7.96
N PRO A 100 29.51 -11.55 -7.45
CA PRO A 100 30.43 -12.00 -6.44
C PRO A 100 29.67 -12.36 -5.14
N LEU A 101 30.16 -13.37 -4.42
CA LEU A 101 29.49 -13.87 -3.21
C LEU A 101 29.27 -12.80 -2.14
N TRP A 102 30.18 -11.83 -2.01
CA TRP A 102 30.08 -10.72 -1.06
C TRP A 102 28.87 -9.82 -1.31
N GLU A 103 28.58 -9.52 -2.58
CA GLU A 103 27.42 -8.69 -2.95
C GLU A 103 26.11 -9.42 -2.66
N ARG A 104 26.08 -10.73 -2.91
CA ARG A 104 24.93 -11.58 -2.57
C ARG A 104 24.66 -11.62 -1.06
N ILE A 105 25.71 -11.71 -0.25
CA ILE A 105 25.59 -11.67 1.22
C ILE A 105 25.01 -10.31 1.66
N PHE A 106 25.53 -9.20 1.12
CA PHE A 106 25.04 -7.87 1.46
C PHE A 106 23.56 -7.67 1.10
N LEU A 107 23.12 -8.18 -0.05
CA LEU A 107 21.71 -8.15 -0.47
C LEU A 107 20.81 -8.95 0.48
N ILE A 108 21.26 -10.13 0.93
CA ILE A 108 20.52 -10.95 1.90
C ILE A 108 20.43 -10.25 3.25
N GLU A 109 21.51 -9.63 3.72
CA GLU A 109 21.54 -8.84 4.96
C GLU A 109 20.51 -7.69 4.91
N ILE A 110 20.43 -6.96 3.80
CA ILE A 110 19.42 -5.90 3.61
C ILE A 110 18.00 -6.46 3.72
N ILE A 111 17.73 -7.61 3.09
CA ILE A 111 16.42 -8.26 3.17
C ILE A 111 16.12 -8.63 4.64
N LEU A 112 17.07 -9.23 5.36
CA LEU A 112 16.87 -9.65 6.74
C LEU A 112 16.58 -8.48 7.67
N VAL A 113 17.40 -7.42 7.61
CA VAL A 113 17.20 -6.21 8.41
C VAL A 113 15.88 -5.54 8.05
N GLY A 114 15.55 -5.46 6.76
CA GLY A 114 14.29 -4.93 6.27
C GLY A 114 13.08 -5.69 6.81
N VAL A 115 13.09 -7.02 6.71
CA VAL A 115 12.00 -7.88 7.21
C VAL A 115 11.83 -7.75 8.72
N LEU A 116 12.92 -7.79 9.49
CA LEU A 116 12.85 -7.60 10.95
C LEU A 116 12.29 -6.22 11.31
N GLY A 117 12.78 -5.15 10.65
CA GLY A 117 12.29 -3.80 10.84
C GLY A 117 10.81 -3.66 10.48
N GLY A 118 10.39 -4.24 9.35
CA GLY A 118 8.99 -4.23 8.90
C GLY A 118 8.05 -5.00 9.83
N ILE A 119 8.48 -6.14 10.37
CA ILE A 119 7.69 -6.90 11.37
C ILE A 119 7.51 -6.05 12.64
N CYS A 120 8.60 -5.45 13.15
CA CYS A 120 8.53 -4.58 14.33
C CYS A 120 7.61 -3.37 14.09
N ALA A 121 7.72 -2.70 12.94
CA ALA A 121 6.89 -1.56 12.60
C ALA A 121 5.41 -1.95 12.46
N THR A 122 5.13 -3.06 11.76
CA THR A 122 3.76 -3.54 11.52
C THR A 122 3.09 -3.97 12.82
N THR A 123 3.80 -4.69 13.70
CA THR A 123 3.26 -5.12 15.00
C THR A 123 3.01 -3.93 15.92
N SER A 124 3.91 -2.94 15.94
CA SER A 124 3.70 -1.71 16.69
C SER A 124 2.46 -0.94 16.21
N ALA A 125 2.27 -0.81 14.90
CA ALA A 125 1.10 -0.15 14.34
C ALA A 125 -0.20 -0.94 14.61
N ALA A 126 -0.17 -2.27 14.46
CA ALA A 126 -1.32 -3.13 14.73
C ALA A 126 -1.77 -3.05 16.20
N TYR A 127 -0.83 -3.06 17.14
CA TYR A 127 -1.15 -2.90 18.55
C TYR A 127 -1.80 -1.54 18.84
N ALA A 128 -1.28 -0.48 18.23
CA ALA A 128 -1.85 0.87 18.38
C ALA A 128 -3.28 0.96 17.82
N ILE A 129 -3.58 0.30 16.70
CA ILE A 129 -4.94 0.26 16.13
C ILE A 129 -5.90 -0.49 17.06
N VAL A 130 -5.52 -1.68 17.54
CA VAL A 130 -6.40 -2.49 18.38
C VAL A 130 -6.75 -1.80 19.70
N GLN A 131 -5.81 -1.06 20.29
CA GLN A 131 -6.02 -0.36 21.55
C GLN A 131 -6.75 0.98 21.39
N ASN A 132 -6.46 1.75 20.34
CA ASN A 132 -6.93 3.14 20.24
C ASN A 132 -8.08 3.35 19.26
N ALA A 133 -8.15 2.54 18.18
CA ALA A 133 -9.06 2.83 17.09
C ALA A 133 -10.50 2.35 17.36
N PHE A 134 -10.66 1.22 18.07
CA PHE A 134 -11.98 0.65 18.32
C PHE A 134 -12.78 1.36 19.42
N ASP A 135 -12.11 1.95 20.42
CA ASP A 135 -12.78 2.72 21.47
C ASP A 135 -13.36 4.06 20.97
N LYS A 136 -12.84 4.57 19.84
CA LYS A 136 -13.22 5.85 19.24
C LYS A 136 -13.77 5.72 17.81
N SER A 137 -14.25 4.54 17.42
CA SER A 137 -14.77 4.35 16.07
C SER A 137 -15.97 5.25 15.81
N CYS A 138 -16.02 5.85 14.62
CA CYS A 138 -17.02 6.86 14.27
C CYS A 138 -18.40 6.27 13.95
N PHE A 139 -18.54 4.95 14.05
CA PHE A 139 -19.81 4.23 14.02
C PHE A 139 -20.69 4.48 15.24
N THR A 140 -20.10 4.73 16.42
CA THR A 140 -20.84 4.92 17.67
C THR A 140 -21.08 6.40 17.98
N ASN A 141 -20.14 7.28 17.63
CA ASN A 141 -20.28 8.73 17.74
C ASN A 141 -19.71 9.45 16.52
N PHE A 142 -20.59 9.81 15.57
CA PHE A 142 -20.21 10.53 14.35
C PHE A 142 -19.71 11.96 14.63
N ASN A 143 -20.26 12.62 15.66
CA ASN A 143 -20.05 14.05 15.91
C ASN A 143 -18.67 14.40 16.48
N GLU A 144 -18.00 13.46 17.15
CA GLU A 144 -16.63 13.65 17.67
C GLU A 144 -15.54 13.37 16.63
N CYS A 145 -15.91 12.75 15.51
CA CYS A 145 -14.99 12.33 14.46
C CYS A 145 -14.78 13.38 13.36
N CYS A 146 -15.72 14.33 13.22
CA CYS A 146 -15.71 15.38 12.19
C CYS A 146 -15.49 16.79 12.74
N ALA A 147 -15.15 16.93 14.03
CA ALA A 147 -14.82 18.20 14.69
C ALA A 147 -13.31 18.47 14.69
#